data_AF-A0A261Q059-F1
#
_entry.id   AF-A0A261Q059-F1
#
_cell.length_a   1.000
_cell.length_b   1.000
_cell.length_c   1.000
_cell.angle_alpha   90.00
_cell.angle_beta   90.00
_cell.angle_gamma   90.00
#
_symmetry.space_group_name_H-M   'P 1'
#
loop_
_entity.id
_entity.type
_entity.pdbx_description
1 polymer ?
#
loop_
_entity_poly.entity_id
_entity_poly.type
_entity_poly.pdbx_seq_one_letter_code
_entity_poly.pdbx_strand_id
1 'polypeptide(L)'
;MNSKARDVTGGREAWGSFIPGYFMVNYFLRWCSVPVETLLRRDFGERYYTKSNFIAGLLVLLFIQLIGYLFSVFTSFIPSFGGGGDYTVRVESRMGSVTKWYFIIGLLHFVTIWVRNIIGSAKHSYASGKSWLLIIGKFFFRVVNLGLEKALLFVAKFLPDEYAKRIKESFPILRDYETFTERFIEPLTVFICMLMAFSMGQTAVGYWLMLSFMALNLVTGERHEASRNFILNLRDQMLEGEAWRKAMLGQPTDEAKQISQTLYETMREVEKTPEILETIRQDQPRVANAIAAIRARKNKRTNSLDDGAAVDMI
;
A
#
# COMPACT_ATOMS: atom_id res chain seq x y z
N MET A 1 14.01 -17.79 5.44
CA MET A 1 12.74 -18.35 4.92
C MET A 1 11.86 -17.18 4.52
N ASN A 2 11.49 -17.05 3.25
CA ASN A 2 10.52 -16.03 2.81
C ASN A 2 9.12 -16.43 3.28
N SER A 3 8.70 -16.01 4.47
CA SER A 3 7.29 -16.06 4.88
C SER A 3 6.50 -15.01 4.10
N LYS A 4 6.36 -15.19 2.79
CA LYS A 4 5.31 -14.49 2.06
C LYS A 4 3.99 -14.86 2.74
N ALA A 5 3.21 -13.86 3.16
CA ALA A 5 1.85 -14.08 3.63
C ALA A 5 1.14 -15.02 2.65
N ARG A 6 0.35 -15.98 3.17
CA ARG A 6 -0.38 -16.95 2.34
C ARG A 6 -1.23 -16.17 1.32
N ASP A 7 -0.75 -16.11 0.08
CA ASP A 7 -1.42 -15.42 -1.01
C ASP A 7 -2.49 -16.36 -1.57
N VAL A 8 -3.60 -16.42 -0.86
CA VAL A 8 -4.75 -17.28 -1.23
C VAL A 8 -5.37 -16.82 -2.56
N THR A 9 -5.13 -15.57 -2.93
CA THR A 9 -5.57 -14.95 -4.19
C THR A 9 -4.56 -15.09 -5.32
N GLY A 10 -3.35 -15.62 -5.06
CA GLY A 10 -2.24 -15.72 -6.01
C GLY A 10 -1.62 -14.38 -6.45
N GLY A 11 -2.09 -13.28 -5.89
CA GLY A 11 -1.53 -11.95 -6.09
C GLY A 11 -1.64 -11.45 -7.53
N ARG A 12 -1.02 -10.29 -7.77
CA ARG A 12 -1.08 -9.61 -9.07
C ARG A 12 -0.54 -10.47 -10.22
N GLU A 13 0.38 -11.39 -9.92
CA GLU A 13 0.98 -12.32 -10.89
C GLU A 13 0.03 -13.46 -11.27
N ALA A 14 -0.73 -14.04 -10.32
CA ALA A 14 -1.72 -15.06 -10.67
C ALA A 14 -2.93 -14.47 -11.40
N TRP A 15 -3.49 -13.35 -10.93
CA TRP A 15 -4.60 -12.71 -11.66
C TRP A 15 -4.19 -12.26 -13.07
N GLY A 16 -2.95 -11.81 -13.20
CA GLY A 16 -2.35 -11.45 -14.48
C GLY A 16 -2.14 -12.62 -15.44
N SER A 17 -1.94 -13.84 -14.93
CA SER A 17 -1.83 -15.04 -15.76
C SER A 17 -3.19 -15.66 -16.09
N PHE A 18 -4.19 -15.53 -15.21
CA PHE A 18 -5.54 -16.06 -15.43
C PHE A 18 -6.41 -15.19 -16.35
N ILE A 19 -6.24 -13.86 -16.34
CA ILE A 19 -7.07 -12.94 -17.11
C ILE A 19 -6.21 -12.21 -18.16
N PRO A 20 -6.28 -12.61 -19.44
CA PRO A 20 -5.62 -11.91 -20.53
C PRO A 20 -6.00 -10.42 -20.52
N GLY A 21 -4.99 -9.54 -20.48
CA GLY A 21 -5.19 -8.09 -20.46
C GLY A 21 -5.41 -7.48 -19.07
N TYR A 22 -5.41 -8.25 -17.98
CA TYR A 22 -5.55 -7.71 -16.60
C TYR A 22 -4.57 -6.58 -16.29
N PHE A 23 -3.30 -6.75 -16.65
CA PHE A 23 -2.29 -5.71 -16.46
C PHE A 23 -2.58 -4.45 -17.27
N MET A 24 -3.07 -4.60 -18.49
CA MET A 24 -3.43 -3.47 -19.37
C MET A 24 -4.66 -2.74 -18.83
N VAL A 25 -5.70 -3.47 -18.41
CA VAL A 25 -6.91 -2.90 -17.81
C VAL A 25 -6.56 -2.14 -16.52
N ASN A 26 -5.75 -2.73 -15.64
CA ASN A 26 -5.30 -2.03 -14.43
C ASN A 26 -4.43 -0.81 -14.73
N TYR A 27 -3.61 -0.88 -15.76
CA TYR A 27 -2.83 0.26 -16.23
C TYR A 27 -3.73 1.40 -16.71
N PHE A 28 -4.77 1.09 -17.48
CA PHE A 28 -5.73 2.09 -17.96
C PHE A 28 -6.61 2.65 -16.84
N LEU A 29 -7.11 1.79 -15.94
CA LEU A 29 -7.88 2.22 -14.76
C LEU A 29 -7.08 3.19 -13.90
N ARG A 30 -5.77 2.95 -13.70
CA ARG A 30 -4.90 3.90 -13.01
C ARG A 30 -4.90 5.29 -13.63
N TRP A 31 -5.05 5.42 -14.94
CA TRP A 31 -5.17 6.73 -15.58
C TRP A 31 -6.53 7.37 -15.29
N CYS A 32 -7.60 6.58 -15.23
CA CYS A 32 -8.93 7.07 -14.86
C CYS A 32 -9.02 7.58 -13.42
N SER A 33 -8.18 7.10 -12.49
CA SER A 33 -8.17 7.64 -11.13
C SER A 33 -7.45 8.99 -11.03
N VAL A 34 -6.44 9.27 -11.88
CA VAL A 34 -5.61 10.48 -11.75
C VAL A 34 -6.44 11.76 -11.70
N PRO A 35 -7.41 12.02 -12.61
CA PRO A 35 -8.23 13.22 -12.56
C PRO A 35 -8.97 13.42 -11.25
N VAL A 36 -9.53 12.34 -10.71
CA VAL A 36 -10.30 12.40 -9.46
C VAL A 36 -9.36 12.59 -8.27
N GLU A 37 -8.23 11.89 -8.24
CA GLU A 37 -7.23 12.10 -7.18
C GLU A 37 -6.72 13.55 -7.18
N THR A 38 -6.46 14.13 -8.35
CA THR A 38 -6.03 15.53 -8.47
C THR A 38 -7.02 16.51 -7.84
N LEU A 39 -8.32 16.25 -8.03
CA LEU A 39 -9.40 17.09 -7.50
C LEU A 39 -9.64 16.86 -6.01
N LEU A 40 -9.54 15.61 -5.54
CA LEU A 40 -9.82 15.25 -4.15
C LEU A 40 -8.66 15.52 -3.20
N ARG A 41 -7.42 15.63 -3.70
CA ARG A 41 -6.24 15.78 -2.85
C ARG A 41 -5.74 17.22 -2.77
N ARG A 42 -5.24 17.56 -1.58
CA ARG A 42 -4.63 18.85 -1.25
C ARG A 42 -3.19 18.97 -1.71
N ASP A 43 -2.49 17.85 -1.77
CA ASP A 43 -1.11 17.81 -2.21
C ASP A 43 -0.70 16.42 -2.67
N PHE A 44 0.47 16.34 -3.32
CA PHE A 44 1.06 15.09 -3.79
C PHE A 44 2.55 15.00 -3.45
N GLY A 45 3.08 13.78 -3.44
CA GLY A 45 4.50 13.51 -3.58
C GLY A 45 4.95 13.58 -5.04
N GLU A 46 6.20 13.94 -5.27
CA GLU A 46 6.75 14.20 -6.61
C GLU A 46 6.69 12.99 -7.55
N ARG A 47 6.97 11.78 -7.05
CA ARG A 47 6.87 10.55 -7.87
C ARG A 47 5.44 10.06 -8.05
N TYR A 48 4.51 10.51 -7.22
CA TYR A 48 3.10 10.17 -7.34
C TYR A 48 2.45 10.98 -8.46
N TYR A 49 2.68 12.29 -8.47
CA TYR A 49 2.06 13.21 -9.43
C TYR A 49 3.08 13.78 -10.41
N THR A 50 3.39 12.97 -11.43
CA THR A 50 4.33 13.32 -12.50
C THR A 50 3.64 14.08 -13.64
N LYS A 51 4.43 14.75 -14.49
CA LYS A 51 3.95 15.38 -15.73
C LYS A 51 3.24 14.36 -16.63
N SER A 52 3.76 13.15 -16.73
CA SER A 52 3.15 12.07 -17.52
C SER A 52 1.79 11.64 -16.96
N ASN A 53 1.66 11.49 -15.63
CA ASN A 53 0.37 11.18 -15.01
C ASN A 53 -0.65 12.30 -15.24
N PHE A 54 -0.21 13.56 -15.15
CA PHE A 54 -1.08 14.70 -15.45
C PHE A 54 -1.59 14.69 -16.89
N ILE A 55 -0.71 14.44 -17.87
CA ILE A 55 -1.08 14.35 -19.28
C ILE A 55 -2.01 13.16 -19.53
N ALA A 56 -1.72 12.00 -18.94
CA ALA A 56 -2.57 10.82 -19.05
C ALA A 56 -3.99 11.08 -18.51
N GLY A 57 -4.11 11.71 -17.34
CA GLY A 57 -5.40 12.12 -16.79
C GLY A 57 -6.14 13.12 -17.70
N LEU A 58 -5.42 14.07 -18.30
CA LEU A 58 -6.00 15.02 -19.25
C LEU A 58 -6.56 14.30 -20.49
N LEU A 59 -5.80 13.36 -21.05
CA LEU A 59 -6.21 12.56 -22.20
C LEU A 59 -7.47 11.73 -21.89
N VAL A 60 -7.57 11.17 -20.68
CA VAL A 60 -8.78 10.46 -20.24
C VAL A 60 -9.99 11.38 -20.24
N LEU A 61 -9.88 12.59 -19.68
CA LEU A 61 -10.98 13.55 -19.67
C LEU A 61 -11.41 13.98 -21.08
N LEU A 62 -10.43 14.29 -21.95
CA LEU A 62 -10.68 14.67 -23.34
C LEU A 62 -11.31 13.53 -24.15
N PHE A 63 -10.85 12.29 -23.94
CA PHE A 63 -11.40 11.12 -24.61
C PHE A 63 -12.86 10.86 -24.22
N ILE A 64 -13.18 10.96 -22.93
CA ILE A 64 -14.56 10.82 -22.47
C ILE A 64 -15.45 11.96 -23.00
N GLN A 65 -14.91 13.18 -23.05
CA GLN A 65 -15.62 14.31 -23.64
C GLN A 65 -15.90 14.08 -25.14
N LEU A 66 -14.93 13.54 -25.88
CA LEU A 66 -15.08 13.18 -27.29
C LEU A 66 -16.13 12.08 -27.48
N ILE A 67 -16.10 11.02 -26.68
CA ILE A 67 -17.12 9.95 -26.72
C ILE A 67 -18.51 10.52 -26.45
N GLY A 68 -18.65 11.37 -25.42
CA GLY A 68 -19.92 12.00 -25.09
C GLY A 68 -20.46 12.85 -26.26
N TYR A 69 -19.58 13.58 -26.93
CA TYR A 69 -19.93 14.35 -28.14
C TYR A 69 -20.35 13.43 -29.30
N LEU A 70 -19.57 12.39 -29.61
CA LEU A 70 -19.89 11.44 -30.67
C LEU A 70 -21.22 10.72 -30.42
N PHE A 71 -21.51 10.34 -29.18
CA PHE A 71 -22.77 9.71 -28.81
C PHE A 71 -23.96 10.66 -28.98
N SER A 72 -23.80 11.94 -28.63
CA SER A 72 -24.80 12.99 -28.86
C SER A 72 -25.07 13.21 -30.35
N VAL A 73 -24.01 13.21 -31.17
CA VAL A 73 -24.12 13.30 -32.64
C VAL A 73 -24.82 12.07 -33.21
N PHE A 74 -24.41 10.86 -32.81
CA PHE A 74 -24.96 9.60 -33.29
C PHE A 74 -26.45 9.45 -32.95
N THR A 75 -26.84 9.75 -31.72
CA THR A 75 -28.26 9.73 -31.29
C THR A 75 -29.11 10.76 -32.04
N SER A 76 -28.52 11.87 -32.49
CA SER A 76 -29.21 12.85 -33.35
C SER A 76 -29.48 12.34 -34.77
N PHE A 77 -28.75 11.32 -35.25
CA PHE A 77 -28.91 10.73 -36.59
C PHE A 77 -29.89 9.56 -36.64
N ILE A 78 -30.41 9.10 -35.50
CA ILE A 78 -31.36 8.00 -35.43
C ILE A 78 -32.68 8.53 -34.87
N PRO A 79 -33.59 9.04 -35.73
CA PRO A 79 -34.91 9.54 -35.30
C PRO A 79 -35.82 8.47 -34.69
N SER A 80 -35.42 7.18 -34.72
CA SER A 80 -36.31 6.04 -34.55
C SER A 80 -36.04 5.18 -33.31
N PHE A 81 -35.03 5.48 -32.49
CA PHE A 81 -34.81 4.81 -31.20
C PHE A 81 -35.40 5.62 -30.03
N GLY A 82 -36.73 5.72 -30.01
CA GLY A 82 -37.51 5.74 -28.77
C GLY A 82 -37.88 7.10 -28.15
N GLY A 83 -39.12 7.51 -28.40
CA GLY A 83 -39.95 8.26 -27.44
C GLY A 83 -39.99 9.78 -27.64
N GLY A 84 -41.06 10.28 -28.25
CA GLY A 84 -41.38 11.70 -28.43
C GLY A 84 -41.55 12.51 -27.14
N GLY A 85 -40.45 12.77 -26.45
CA GLY A 85 -40.32 13.88 -25.50
C GLY A 85 -39.42 14.94 -26.10
N ASP A 86 -39.77 16.21 -25.95
CA ASP A 86 -39.01 17.38 -26.40
C ASP A 86 -37.49 17.23 -26.21
N TYR A 87 -36.79 16.90 -27.29
CA TYR A 87 -35.32 16.74 -27.37
C TYR A 87 -34.56 18.08 -27.32
N THR A 88 -35.15 19.13 -26.76
CA THR A 88 -34.63 20.51 -26.86
C THR A 88 -33.81 20.96 -25.67
N VAL A 89 -33.85 20.26 -24.53
CA VAL A 89 -32.93 20.57 -23.42
C VAL A 89 -31.64 19.78 -23.61
N ARG A 90 -30.76 20.28 -24.50
CA ARG A 90 -29.34 19.90 -24.47
C ARG A 90 -28.80 20.34 -23.11
N VAL A 91 -28.79 19.43 -22.14
CA VAL A 91 -28.09 19.67 -20.88
C VAL A 91 -26.62 19.81 -21.23
N GLU A 92 -26.10 21.03 -21.13
CA GLU A 92 -24.68 21.31 -21.41
C GLU A 92 -23.82 20.41 -20.52
N SER A 93 -22.93 19.65 -21.15
CA SER A 93 -22.06 18.73 -20.45
C SER A 93 -21.09 19.50 -19.57
N ARG A 94 -21.14 19.25 -18.26
CA ARG A 94 -20.23 19.84 -17.27
C ARG A 94 -18.80 19.30 -17.39
N MET A 95 -18.56 18.34 -18.28
CA MET A 95 -17.24 17.75 -18.51
C MET A 95 -16.19 18.81 -18.85
N GLY A 96 -16.54 19.83 -19.65
CA GLY A 96 -15.62 20.93 -19.97
C GLY A 96 -15.18 21.72 -18.72
N SER A 97 -16.11 21.92 -17.76
CA SER A 97 -15.79 22.54 -16.47
C SER A 97 -14.89 21.64 -15.61
N VAL A 98 -15.14 20.33 -15.59
CA VAL A 98 -14.28 19.36 -14.90
C VAL A 98 -12.85 19.41 -15.46
N THR A 99 -12.70 19.37 -16.78
CA THR A 99 -11.39 19.46 -17.45
C THR A 99 -10.67 20.76 -17.12
N LYS A 100 -11.39 21.89 -17.13
CA LYS A 100 -10.82 23.20 -16.75
C LYS A 100 -10.30 23.18 -15.30
N TRP A 101 -11.10 22.69 -14.35
CA TRP A 101 -10.71 22.63 -12.94
C TRP A 101 -9.55 21.66 -12.71
N TYR A 102 -9.55 20.51 -13.37
CA TYR A 102 -8.44 19.55 -13.34
C TYR A 102 -7.13 20.21 -13.79
N PHE A 103 -7.17 20.99 -14.89
CA PHE A 103 -5.99 21.69 -15.39
C PHE A 103 -5.47 22.73 -14.39
N ILE A 104 -6.35 23.58 -13.85
CA ILE A 104 -5.98 24.63 -12.89
C ILE A 104 -5.41 24.01 -11.61
N ILE A 105 -6.11 23.05 -11.01
CA ILE A 105 -5.68 22.40 -9.76
C ILE A 105 -4.40 21.59 -10.00
N GLY A 106 -4.28 20.92 -11.14
CA GLY A 106 -3.07 20.20 -11.54
C GLY A 106 -1.84 21.10 -11.61
N LEU A 107 -1.96 22.30 -12.18
CA LEU A 107 -0.88 23.29 -12.20
C LEU A 107 -0.51 23.78 -10.80
N LEU A 108 -1.51 24.04 -9.94
CA LEU A 108 -1.27 24.42 -8.54
C LEU A 108 -0.50 23.33 -7.77
N HIS A 109 -0.77 22.06 -8.03
CA HIS A 109 0.00 20.94 -7.47
C HIS A 109 1.46 20.98 -7.92
N PHE A 110 1.73 21.21 -9.21
CA PHE A 110 3.11 21.33 -9.70
C PHE A 110 3.86 22.49 -9.08
N VAL A 111 3.23 23.67 -8.95
CA VAL A 111 3.83 24.82 -8.24
C VAL A 111 4.12 24.45 -6.79
N THR A 112 3.18 23.79 -6.11
CA THR A 112 3.37 23.38 -4.71
C THR A 112 4.52 22.38 -4.55
N ILE A 113 4.65 21.42 -5.46
CA ILE A 113 5.78 20.46 -5.47
C ILE A 113 7.09 21.20 -5.71
N TRP A 114 7.14 22.10 -6.68
CA TRP A 114 8.33 22.89 -7.00
C TRP A 114 8.78 23.76 -5.81
N VAL A 115 7.86 24.48 -5.17
CA VAL A 115 8.15 25.29 -3.97
C VAL A 115 8.71 24.43 -2.84
N ARG A 116 8.13 23.25 -2.57
CA ARG A 116 8.61 22.33 -1.52
C ARG A 116 10.01 21.80 -1.81
N ASN A 117 10.31 21.54 -3.08
CA ASN A 117 11.64 21.09 -3.50
C ASN A 117 12.70 22.17 -3.26
N ILE A 118 12.37 23.45 -3.48
CA ILE A 118 13.28 24.58 -3.19
C ILE A 118 13.51 24.75 -1.70
N ILE A 119 12.47 24.63 -0.88
CA ILE A 119 12.53 24.84 0.58
C ILE A 119 13.14 23.61 1.31
N GLY A 120 13.45 22.53 0.61
CA GLY A 120 13.96 21.29 1.22
C GLY A 120 12.91 20.51 2.03
N SER A 121 11.62 20.81 1.80
CA SER A 121 10.48 20.14 2.46
C SER A 121 9.77 19.17 1.49
N ALA A 122 10.54 18.53 0.61
CA ALA A 122 10.04 17.57 -0.35
C ALA A 122 9.31 16.43 0.36
N LYS A 123 8.07 16.14 -0.07
CA LYS A 123 7.35 14.98 0.43
C LYS A 123 7.96 13.71 -0.12
N HIS A 124 8.00 12.66 0.70
CA HIS A 124 8.47 11.35 0.26
C HIS A 124 7.78 10.89 -1.02
N SER A 125 8.56 10.27 -1.88
CA SER A 125 8.17 9.75 -3.20
C SER A 125 6.91 8.88 -3.19
N TYR A 126 6.63 8.20 -2.09
CA TYR A 126 5.48 7.28 -1.96
C TYR A 126 4.24 7.93 -1.34
N ALA A 127 4.30 9.21 -0.96
CA ALA A 127 3.18 9.90 -0.35
C ALA A 127 2.12 10.22 -1.41
N SER A 128 0.98 9.54 -1.31
CA SER A 128 -0.20 9.74 -2.14
C SER A 128 -0.82 11.13 -2.02
N GLY A 129 -0.57 11.81 -0.90
CA GLY A 129 -1.16 13.11 -0.63
C GLY A 129 -2.21 13.07 0.47
N LYS A 130 -2.59 14.26 0.96
CA LYS A 130 -3.67 14.40 1.93
C LYS A 130 -4.98 14.73 1.23
N SER A 131 -6.04 14.00 1.57
CA SER A 131 -7.39 14.26 1.05
C SER A 131 -7.97 15.57 1.60
N TRP A 132 -8.70 16.32 0.78
CA TRP A 132 -9.58 17.39 1.27
C TRP A 132 -10.70 16.83 2.17
N LEU A 133 -11.06 15.56 1.97
CA LEU A 133 -12.12 14.88 2.72
C LEU A 133 -11.66 14.38 4.10
N LEU A 134 -10.44 14.70 4.54
CA LEU A 134 -9.92 14.27 5.86
C LEU A 134 -10.81 14.71 7.03
N ILE A 135 -11.45 15.88 6.95
CA ILE A 135 -12.35 16.36 8.00
C ILE A 135 -13.56 15.42 8.12
N ILE A 136 -14.16 15.11 6.97
CA ILE A 136 -15.31 14.19 6.86
C ILE A 136 -14.89 12.79 7.29
N GLY A 137 -13.72 12.33 6.85
CA GLY A 137 -13.20 11.02 7.20
C GLY A 137 -12.90 10.87 8.68
N LYS A 138 -12.36 11.90 9.35
CA LYS A 138 -12.19 11.89 10.82
C LYS A 138 -13.52 11.74 11.55
N PHE A 139 -14.57 12.41 11.07
CA PHE A 139 -15.90 12.30 11.65
C PHE A 139 -16.44 10.87 11.52
N PHE A 140 -16.49 10.32 10.31
CA PHE A 140 -16.99 8.96 10.07
C PHE A 140 -16.13 7.90 10.75
N PHE A 141 -14.80 8.08 10.79
CA PHE A 141 -13.89 7.18 11.49
C PHE A 141 -14.24 7.05 12.97
N ARG A 142 -14.57 8.17 13.65
CA ARG A 142 -15.03 8.13 15.05
C ARG A 142 -16.35 7.38 15.19
N VAL A 143 -17.32 7.64 14.30
CA VAL A 143 -18.62 6.97 14.33
C VAL A 143 -18.46 5.46 14.15
N VAL A 144 -17.64 5.03 13.18
CA VAL A 144 -17.39 3.62 12.92
C VAL A 144 -16.65 2.95 14.08
N ASN A 145 -15.61 3.58 14.64
CA ASN A 145 -14.92 3.03 15.80
C ASN A 145 -15.86 2.89 17.01
N LEU A 146 -16.72 3.88 17.29
CA LEU A 146 -17.73 3.77 18.35
C LEU A 146 -18.69 2.60 18.14
N GLY A 147 -19.12 2.37 16.90
CA GLY A 147 -19.97 1.23 16.55
C GLY A 147 -19.26 -0.11 16.74
N LEU A 148 -18.02 -0.22 16.23
CA LEU A 148 -17.21 -1.43 16.35
C LEU A 148 -16.81 -1.73 17.79
N GLU A 149 -16.50 -0.71 18.60
CA GLU A 149 -16.23 -0.86 20.03
C GLU A 149 -17.44 -1.46 20.75
N LYS A 150 -18.65 -0.92 20.52
CA LYS A 150 -19.88 -1.47 21.10
C LYS A 150 -20.13 -2.91 20.67
N ALA A 151 -19.91 -3.22 19.38
CA ALA A 151 -20.06 -4.57 18.85
C ALA A 151 -19.06 -5.55 19.49
N LEU A 152 -17.78 -5.17 19.59
CA LEU A 152 -16.75 -6.02 20.21
C LEU A 152 -16.95 -6.18 21.72
N LEU A 153 -17.39 -5.13 22.42
CA LEU A 153 -17.75 -5.23 23.83
C LEU A 153 -18.95 -6.14 24.04
N PHE A 154 -19.91 -6.15 23.12
CA PHE A 154 -21.03 -7.09 23.14
C PHE A 154 -20.53 -8.53 22.95
N VAL A 155 -19.68 -8.78 21.95
CA VAL A 155 -19.08 -10.11 21.72
C VAL A 155 -18.22 -10.55 22.91
N ALA A 156 -17.45 -9.65 23.51
CA ALA A 156 -16.59 -9.94 24.65
C ALA A 156 -17.36 -10.43 25.89
N LYS A 157 -18.66 -10.12 26.02
CA LYS A 157 -19.50 -10.67 27.10
C LYS A 157 -19.71 -12.18 27.00
N PHE A 158 -19.51 -12.76 25.82
CA PHE A 158 -19.69 -14.19 25.55
C PHE A 158 -18.36 -14.96 25.51
N LEU A 159 -17.24 -14.30 25.78
CA LEU A 159 -15.90 -14.90 25.72
C LEU A 159 -15.28 -15.02 27.12
N PRO A 160 -14.35 -15.98 27.34
CA PRO A 160 -13.58 -16.05 28.57
C PRO A 160 -12.78 -14.75 28.84
N ASP A 161 -12.57 -14.44 30.13
CA ASP A 161 -12.00 -13.15 30.58
C ASP A 161 -10.65 -12.79 29.94
N GLU A 162 -9.80 -13.79 29.69
CA GLU A 162 -8.50 -13.59 29.03
C GLU A 162 -8.65 -13.04 27.61
N TYR A 163 -9.61 -13.54 26.84
CA TYR A 163 -9.89 -13.08 25.48
C TYR A 163 -10.61 -11.73 25.51
N ALA A 164 -11.56 -11.54 26.43
CA ALA A 164 -12.26 -10.28 26.61
C ALA A 164 -11.28 -9.13 26.95
N LYS A 165 -10.25 -9.41 27.76
CA LYS A 165 -9.19 -8.44 28.08
C LYS A 165 -8.36 -8.07 26.85
N ARG A 166 -7.92 -9.06 26.05
CA ARG A 166 -7.18 -8.81 24.79
C ARG A 166 -7.98 -7.99 23.78
N ILE A 167 -9.29 -8.22 23.69
CA ILE A 167 -10.18 -7.42 22.82
C ILE A 167 -10.19 -5.96 23.27
N LYS A 168 -10.31 -5.69 24.58
CA LYS A 168 -10.29 -4.32 25.10
C LYS A 168 -8.95 -3.61 24.86
N GLU A 169 -7.84 -4.34 24.95
CA GLU A 169 -6.49 -3.83 24.66
C GLU A 169 -6.29 -3.50 23.16
N SER A 170 -7.14 -4.02 22.28
CA SER A 170 -7.04 -3.75 20.84
C SER A 170 -7.61 -2.38 20.43
N PHE A 171 -8.40 -1.73 21.29
CA PHE A 171 -9.04 -0.45 21.00
C PHE A 171 -8.04 0.72 20.90
N PRO A 172 -8.22 1.67 19.95
CA PRO A 172 -9.21 1.67 18.87
C PRO A 172 -8.85 0.67 17.75
N ILE A 173 -9.88 0.06 17.16
CA ILE A 173 -9.73 -1.00 16.13
C ILE A 173 -9.16 -0.40 14.85
N LEU A 174 -9.81 0.64 14.33
CA LEU A 174 -9.25 1.44 13.24
C LEU A 174 -8.31 2.46 13.87
N ARG A 175 -7.06 2.49 13.40
CA ARG A 175 -6.00 3.37 13.92
C ARG A 175 -5.58 4.45 12.94
N ASP A 176 -5.72 4.19 11.65
CA ASP A 176 -5.30 5.09 10.59
C ASP A 176 -6.51 5.72 9.89
N TYR A 177 -6.81 6.95 10.29
CA TYR A 177 -7.90 7.72 9.70
C TYR A 177 -7.56 8.25 8.30
N GLU A 178 -6.28 8.42 7.95
CA GLU A 178 -5.87 8.86 6.61
C GLU A 178 -6.15 7.73 5.61
N THR A 179 -5.70 6.51 5.93
CA THR A 179 -6.02 5.29 5.16
C THR A 179 -7.52 5.03 5.11
N PHE A 180 -8.26 5.23 6.21
CA PHE A 180 -9.72 5.09 6.21
C PHE A 180 -10.40 6.09 5.26
N THR A 181 -9.95 7.34 5.27
CA THR A 181 -10.47 8.38 4.37
C THR A 181 -10.21 8.00 2.91
N GLU A 182 -9.00 7.55 2.62
CA GLU A 182 -8.58 7.18 1.26
C GLU A 182 -9.32 5.94 0.73
N ARG A 183 -9.51 4.90 1.56
CA ARG A 183 -10.15 3.64 1.13
C ARG A 183 -11.67 3.67 1.10
N PHE A 184 -12.29 4.46 1.97
CA PHE A 184 -13.75 4.41 2.12
C PHE A 184 -14.40 5.72 1.72
N ILE A 185 -13.89 6.84 2.23
CA ILE A 185 -14.57 8.14 2.09
C ILE A 185 -14.36 8.73 0.69
N GLU A 186 -13.14 8.64 0.13
CA GLU A 186 -12.86 9.08 -1.24
C GLU A 186 -13.73 8.31 -2.26
N PRO A 187 -13.71 6.96 -2.32
CA PRO A 187 -14.57 6.22 -3.24
C PRO A 187 -16.06 6.46 -3.01
N LEU A 188 -16.51 6.52 -1.75
CA LEU A 188 -17.92 6.79 -1.45
C LEU A 188 -18.36 8.16 -1.96
N THR A 189 -17.51 9.18 -1.81
CA THR A 189 -17.80 10.53 -2.32
C THR A 189 -17.90 10.53 -3.84
N VAL A 190 -17.00 9.83 -4.52
CA VAL A 190 -17.02 9.70 -5.99
C VAL A 190 -18.26 8.95 -6.45
N PHE A 191 -18.67 7.90 -5.73
CA PHE A 191 -19.89 7.17 -5.99
C PHE A 191 -21.15 8.03 -5.83
N ILE A 192 -21.23 8.83 -4.77
CA ILE A 192 -22.35 9.78 -4.58
C ILE A 192 -22.38 10.81 -5.71
N CYS A 193 -21.23 11.40 -6.06
CA CYS A 193 -21.12 12.33 -7.18
C CYS A 193 -21.51 11.69 -8.52
N MET A 194 -21.18 10.41 -8.71
CA MET A 194 -21.57 9.62 -9.90
C MET A 194 -23.09 9.49 -10.00
N LEU A 195 -23.76 9.10 -8.90
CA LEU A 195 -25.22 8.99 -8.87
C LEU A 195 -25.89 10.35 -9.12
N MET A 196 -25.36 11.41 -8.52
CA MET A 196 -25.84 12.78 -8.75
C MET A 196 -25.66 13.17 -10.22
N ALA A 197 -24.50 12.90 -10.84
CA ALA A 197 -24.26 13.20 -12.24
C ALA A 197 -25.26 12.49 -13.16
N PHE A 198 -25.52 11.20 -12.95
CA PHE A 198 -26.54 10.48 -13.72
C PHE A 198 -27.95 11.05 -13.49
N SER A 199 -28.33 11.36 -12.25
CA SER A 199 -29.64 11.95 -11.95
C SER A 199 -29.87 13.32 -12.58
N MET A 200 -28.79 14.08 -12.83
CA MET A 200 -28.82 15.39 -13.48
C MET A 200 -28.69 15.30 -15.02
N GLY A 201 -28.73 14.09 -15.59
CA GLY A 201 -28.54 13.87 -17.04
C GLY A 201 -27.11 14.11 -17.53
N GLN A 202 -26.13 14.23 -16.63
CA GLN A 202 -24.72 14.46 -16.96
C GLN A 202 -24.01 13.12 -17.24
N THR A 203 -24.45 12.43 -18.30
CA THR A 203 -24.04 11.05 -18.61
C THR A 203 -22.52 10.91 -18.77
N ALA A 204 -21.86 11.83 -19.48
CA ALA A 204 -20.40 11.79 -19.67
C ALA A 204 -19.64 11.89 -18.33
N VAL A 205 -20.07 12.79 -17.44
CA VAL A 205 -19.49 12.95 -16.10
C VAL A 205 -19.79 11.71 -15.26
N GLY A 206 -21.00 11.16 -15.35
CA GLY A 206 -21.38 9.92 -14.67
C GLY A 206 -20.51 8.74 -15.06
N TYR A 207 -20.30 8.50 -16.36
CA TYR A 207 -19.43 7.42 -16.83
C TYR A 207 -17.96 7.62 -16.43
N TRP A 208 -17.46 8.85 -16.49
CA TRP A 208 -16.13 9.16 -15.98
C TRP A 208 -16.00 8.81 -14.49
N LEU A 209 -16.92 9.30 -13.66
CA LEU A 209 -16.92 9.04 -12.22
C LEU A 209 -17.10 7.55 -11.89
N MET A 210 -17.87 6.81 -12.69
CA MET A 210 -18.02 5.36 -12.55
C MET A 210 -16.68 4.64 -12.77
N LEU A 211 -15.97 4.96 -13.86
CA LEU A 211 -14.65 4.41 -14.15
C LEU A 211 -13.63 4.81 -13.06
N SER A 212 -13.67 6.07 -12.63
CA SER A 212 -12.79 6.57 -11.57
C SER A 212 -13.10 5.92 -10.21
N PHE A 213 -14.37 5.63 -9.89
CA PHE A 213 -14.75 4.90 -8.68
C PHE A 213 -14.15 3.49 -8.67
N MET A 214 -14.30 2.74 -9.76
CA MET A 214 -13.70 1.41 -9.89
C MET A 214 -12.17 1.48 -9.79
N ALA A 215 -11.57 2.45 -10.48
CA ALA A 215 -10.13 2.68 -10.46
C ALA A 215 -9.62 3.02 -9.05
N LEU A 216 -10.29 3.92 -8.32
CA LEU A 216 -9.89 4.31 -6.97
C LEU A 216 -9.92 3.13 -6.01
N ASN A 217 -10.97 2.31 -6.04
CA ASN A 217 -11.06 1.12 -5.19
C ASN A 217 -9.88 0.17 -5.45
N LEU A 218 -9.52 -0.03 -6.73
CA LEU A 218 -8.42 -0.91 -7.10
C LEU A 218 -7.06 -0.32 -6.71
N VAL A 219 -6.79 0.94 -7.07
CA VAL A 219 -5.48 1.58 -6.88
C VAL A 219 -5.17 1.85 -5.41
N THR A 220 -6.16 2.29 -4.63
CA THR A 220 -6.00 2.43 -3.16
C THR A 220 -5.86 1.06 -2.52
N GLY A 221 -6.60 0.05 -3.00
CA GLY A 221 -6.45 -1.36 -2.68
C GLY A 221 -4.99 -1.82 -2.76
N GLU A 222 -4.45 -1.82 -3.98
CA GLU A 222 -3.08 -2.25 -4.30
C GLU A 222 -2.03 -1.44 -3.53
N ARG A 223 -2.22 -0.12 -3.39
CA ARG A 223 -1.25 0.75 -2.70
C ARG A 223 -1.10 0.39 -1.23
N HIS A 224 -2.21 0.19 -0.53
CA HIS A 224 -2.17 -0.16 0.89
C HIS A 224 -1.63 -1.57 1.12
N GLU A 225 -1.92 -2.52 0.22
CA GLU A 225 -1.32 -3.85 0.29
C GLU A 225 0.19 -3.80 0.07
N ALA A 226 0.66 -3.03 -0.92
CA ALA A 226 2.08 -2.83 -1.16
C ALA A 226 2.79 -2.19 0.05
N SER A 227 2.18 -1.16 0.66
CA SER A 227 2.71 -0.51 1.86
C SER A 227 2.75 -1.46 3.06
N ARG A 228 1.67 -2.23 3.29
CA ARG A 228 1.62 -3.24 4.36
C ARG A 228 2.69 -4.31 4.17
N ASN A 229 2.84 -4.84 2.96
CA ASN A 229 3.85 -5.85 2.64
C ASN A 229 5.26 -5.31 2.85
N PHE A 230 5.52 -4.06 2.48
CA PHE A 230 6.80 -3.42 2.75
C PHE A 230 7.10 -3.31 4.25
N ILE A 231 6.14 -2.87 5.07
CA ILE A 231 6.30 -2.77 6.52
C ILE A 231 6.50 -4.14 7.17
N LEU A 232 5.74 -5.15 6.73
CA LEU A 232 5.90 -6.53 7.21
C LEU A 232 7.29 -7.08 6.87
N ASN A 233 7.75 -6.89 5.64
CA ASN A 233 9.10 -7.31 5.24
C ASN A 233 10.19 -6.62 6.06
N LEU A 234 10.06 -5.32 6.34
CA LEU A 234 11.01 -4.61 7.22
C LEU A 234 10.99 -5.16 8.65
N ARG A 235 9.80 -5.44 9.19
CA ARG A 235 9.66 -6.04 10.52
C ARG A 235 10.31 -7.42 10.56
N ASP A 236 10.09 -8.25 9.56
CA ASP A 236 10.66 -9.58 9.45
C ASP A 236 12.19 -9.51 9.35
N GLN A 237 12.73 -8.57 8.57
CA GLN A 237 14.18 -8.31 8.50
C GLN A 237 14.77 -7.85 9.85
N MET A 238 14.04 -7.04 10.62
CA MET A 238 14.46 -6.63 11.95
C MET A 238 14.45 -7.80 12.95
N LEU A 239 13.38 -8.60 12.95
CA LEU A 239 13.26 -9.79 13.80
C LEU A 239 14.33 -10.83 13.46
N GLU A 240 14.55 -11.08 12.17
CA GLU A 240 15.62 -11.95 11.68
C GLU A 240 16.99 -11.41 12.13
N GLY A 241 17.26 -10.11 11.95
CA GLY A 241 18.50 -9.49 12.43
C GLY A 241 18.71 -9.63 13.93
N GLU A 242 17.65 -9.51 14.73
CA GLU A 242 17.70 -9.72 16.17
C GLU A 242 17.97 -11.19 16.53
N ALA A 243 17.33 -12.12 15.82
CA ALA A 243 17.55 -13.56 16.01
C ALA A 243 18.99 -13.96 15.64
N TRP A 244 19.54 -13.44 14.54
CA TRP A 244 20.97 -13.58 14.18
C TRP A 244 21.90 -13.03 15.26
N ARG A 245 21.59 -11.84 15.78
CA ARG A 245 22.35 -11.23 16.89
C ARG A 245 22.32 -12.13 18.12
N LYS A 246 21.13 -12.59 18.54
CA LYS A 246 20.94 -13.49 19.69
C LYS A 246 21.69 -14.81 19.50
N ALA A 247 21.63 -15.41 18.32
CA ALA A 247 22.37 -16.63 17.96
C ALA A 247 23.89 -16.43 18.06
N MET A 248 24.43 -15.37 17.46
CA MET A 248 25.87 -15.02 17.60
C MET A 248 26.27 -14.75 19.06
N LEU A 249 25.34 -14.21 19.85
CA LEU A 249 25.55 -13.95 21.27
C LEU A 249 25.37 -15.20 22.15
N GLY A 250 24.89 -16.33 21.60
CA GLY A 250 24.61 -17.55 22.35
C GLY A 250 23.40 -17.43 23.29
N GLN A 251 22.50 -16.49 23.04
CA GLN A 251 21.29 -16.28 23.85
C GLN A 251 20.16 -17.22 23.36
N PRO A 252 19.51 -17.97 24.27
CA PRO A 252 18.45 -18.90 23.89
C PRO A 252 17.14 -18.14 23.61
N THR A 253 16.66 -18.20 22.36
CA THR A 253 15.26 -17.94 22.00
C THR A 253 14.80 -18.99 20.99
N ASP A 254 13.49 -19.24 20.86
CA ASP A 254 12.98 -20.27 19.94
C ASP A 254 13.37 -20.00 18.48
N GLU A 255 13.30 -18.74 18.05
CA GLU A 255 13.74 -18.31 16.70
C GLU A 255 15.26 -18.40 16.54
N ALA A 256 16.01 -18.04 17.58
CA ALA A 256 17.46 -18.18 17.58
C ALA A 256 17.89 -19.64 17.63
N LYS A 257 17.09 -20.57 18.17
CA LYS A 257 17.41 -21.99 18.25
C LYS A 257 17.54 -22.62 16.87
N GLN A 258 16.63 -22.30 15.95
CA GLN A 258 16.68 -22.81 14.59
C GLN A 258 17.90 -22.23 13.83
N ILE A 259 18.13 -20.91 13.94
CA ILE A 259 19.30 -20.24 13.34
C ILE A 259 20.61 -20.77 13.95
N SER A 260 20.62 -20.99 15.27
CA SER A 260 21.78 -21.55 15.98
C SER A 260 22.04 -22.98 15.53
N GLN A 261 21.02 -23.82 15.37
CA GLN A 261 21.18 -25.19 14.85
C GLN A 261 21.82 -25.17 13.46
N THR A 262 21.30 -24.36 12.53
CA THR A 262 21.91 -24.19 11.21
C THR A 262 23.35 -23.70 11.33
N LEU A 263 23.63 -22.70 12.17
CA LEU A 263 24.99 -22.22 12.40
C LEU A 263 25.93 -23.28 12.97
N TYR A 264 25.46 -24.11 13.90
CA TYR A 264 26.24 -25.19 14.49
C TYR A 264 26.52 -26.31 13.48
N GLU A 265 25.54 -26.66 12.64
CA GLU A 265 25.70 -27.64 11.57
C GLU A 265 26.69 -27.14 10.51
N THR A 266 26.51 -25.91 10.04
CA THR A 266 27.43 -25.28 9.08
C THR A 266 28.83 -25.13 9.67
N MET A 267 28.96 -24.74 10.94
CA MET A 267 30.26 -24.65 11.62
C MET A 267 30.92 -26.03 11.74
N ARG A 268 30.16 -27.09 12.02
CA ARG A 268 30.67 -28.47 12.07
C ARG A 268 31.14 -28.97 10.71
N GLU A 269 30.48 -28.58 9.62
CA GLU A 269 30.93 -28.87 8.26
C GLU A 269 32.19 -28.09 7.90
N VAL A 270 32.26 -26.80 8.26
CA VAL A 270 33.47 -25.98 8.09
C VAL A 270 34.66 -26.52 8.90
N GLU A 271 34.42 -27.04 10.12
CA GLU A 271 35.46 -27.70 10.92
C GLU A 271 36.01 -28.98 10.25
N LYS A 272 35.18 -29.68 9.47
CA LYS A 272 35.60 -30.88 8.70
C LYS A 272 36.25 -30.51 7.36
N THR A 273 35.80 -29.44 6.72
CA THR A 273 36.22 -29.04 5.39
C THR A 273 36.40 -27.51 5.34
N PRO A 274 37.62 -27.01 5.62
CA PRO A 274 37.88 -25.58 5.75
C PRO A 274 37.61 -24.78 4.47
N GLU A 275 37.74 -25.42 3.31
CA GLU A 275 37.53 -24.82 1.98
C GLU A 275 36.08 -24.34 1.77
N ILE A 276 35.11 -24.99 2.44
CA ILE A 276 33.69 -24.61 2.39
C ILE A 276 33.47 -23.22 3.00
N LEU A 277 34.33 -22.77 3.93
CA LEU A 277 34.21 -21.44 4.51
C LEU A 277 34.38 -20.33 3.46
N GLU A 278 35.23 -20.54 2.46
CA GLU A 278 35.46 -19.55 1.42
C GLU A 278 34.28 -19.48 0.44
N THR A 279 33.67 -20.63 0.11
CA THR A 279 32.40 -20.70 -0.64
C THR A 279 31.27 -20.00 0.13
N ILE A 280 31.12 -20.29 1.43
CA ILE A 280 30.12 -19.62 2.28
C ILE A 280 30.40 -18.12 2.38
N ARG A 281 31.66 -17.70 2.41
CA ARG A 281 32.02 -16.27 2.47
C ARG A 281 31.61 -15.53 1.20
N GLN A 282 31.71 -16.18 0.04
CA GLN A 282 31.26 -15.63 -1.25
C GLN A 282 29.73 -15.61 -1.34
N ASP A 283 29.06 -16.70 -0.99
CA ASP A 283 27.61 -16.84 -1.19
C ASP A 283 26.77 -16.21 -0.07
N GLN A 284 27.22 -16.31 1.17
CA GLN A 284 26.50 -15.93 2.39
C GLN A 284 27.41 -15.30 3.46
N PRO A 285 27.91 -14.07 3.22
CA PRO A 285 28.91 -13.43 4.09
C PRO A 285 28.43 -13.24 5.55
N ARG A 286 27.12 -13.13 5.79
CA ARG A 286 26.55 -13.05 7.15
C ARG A 286 26.78 -14.33 7.96
N VAL A 287 26.66 -15.49 7.32
CA VAL A 287 26.87 -16.81 7.95
C VAL A 287 28.36 -16.99 8.28
N ALA A 288 29.25 -16.65 7.33
CA ALA A 288 30.70 -16.69 7.56
C ALA A 288 31.13 -15.80 8.75
N ASN A 289 30.61 -14.57 8.83
CA ASN A 289 30.88 -13.66 9.95
C ASN A 289 30.37 -14.19 11.29
N ALA A 290 29.18 -14.81 11.30
CA ALA A 290 28.61 -15.43 12.49
C ALA A 290 29.46 -16.62 12.98
N ILE A 291 29.91 -17.49 12.07
CA ILE A 291 30.81 -18.61 12.37
C ILE A 291 32.14 -18.08 12.95
N ALA A 292 32.73 -17.05 12.33
CA ALA A 292 33.95 -16.43 12.83
C ALA A 292 33.78 -15.85 14.25
N ALA A 293 32.66 -15.17 14.53
CA ALA A 293 32.36 -14.63 15.84
C ALA A 293 32.17 -15.73 16.91
N ILE A 294 31.50 -16.83 16.56
CA ILE A 294 31.33 -18.00 17.44
C ILE A 294 32.69 -18.67 17.71
N ARG A 295 33.53 -18.85 16.69
CA ARG A 295 34.87 -19.45 16.83
C ARG A 295 35.79 -18.59 17.70
N ALA A 296 35.79 -17.27 17.50
CA ALA A 296 36.55 -16.33 18.32
C ALA A 296 36.15 -16.42 19.80
N ARG A 297 34.85 -16.57 20.09
CA ARG A 297 34.36 -16.79 21.45
C ARG A 297 34.77 -18.15 22.02
N LYS A 298 34.67 -19.22 21.24
CA LYS A 298 35.11 -20.56 21.64
C LYS A 298 36.58 -20.52 22.06
N ASN A 299 37.45 -19.98 21.21
CA ASN A 299 38.89 -19.84 21.47
C ASN A 299 39.20 -18.96 22.69
N LYS A 300 38.49 -17.83 22.86
CA LYS A 300 38.64 -16.98 24.04
C LYS A 300 38.27 -17.71 25.34
N ARG A 301 37.25 -18.58 25.28
CA ARG A 301 36.79 -19.38 26.43
C ARG A 301 37.75 -20.50 26.78
N THR A 302 38.35 -21.17 25.79
CA THR A 302 39.39 -22.18 26.01
C THR A 302 40.63 -21.57 26.65
N ASN A 303 41.13 -20.45 26.11
CA ASN A 303 42.31 -19.78 26.66
C ASN A 303 42.09 -19.30 28.11
N SER A 304 40.89 -18.81 28.45
CA SER A 304 40.58 -18.42 29.84
C SER A 304 40.46 -19.59 30.82
N LEU A 305 40.22 -20.81 30.33
CA LEU A 305 40.17 -22.02 31.16
C LEU A 305 41.58 -22.58 31.40
N ASP A 306 42.47 -22.50 30.41
CA ASP A 306 43.88 -22.85 30.56
C ASP A 306 44.63 -21.90 31.51
N ASP A 307 44.33 -20.60 31.45
CA ASP A 307 44.91 -19.61 32.39
C ASP A 307 44.41 -19.79 33.83
N GLY A 308 43.19 -20.32 34.03
CA GLY A 308 42.64 -20.62 35.35
C GLY A 308 43.17 -21.92 35.96
N ALA A 309 43.39 -22.96 35.14
CA ALA A 309 43.95 -24.23 35.58
C ALA A 309 45.45 -24.14 35.95
N ALA A 310 46.17 -23.16 35.41
CA ALA A 310 47.56 -22.89 35.77
C ALA A 310 47.74 -22.19 37.14
N VAL A 311 46.69 -21.58 37.69
CA VAL A 311 46.75 -20.86 38.99
C VAL A 311 46.43 -21.78 40.19
N ASP A 312 45.73 -22.91 39.97
CA ASP A 312 45.44 -23.90 41.02
C ASP A 312 46.53 -24.99 41.17
N MET A 313 47.70 -24.82 40.54
CA MET A 313 48.87 -25.71 40.68
C MET A 313 50.11 -25.04 41.28
N ILE A 314 49.91 -24.01 42.14
CA ILE A 314 50.96 -23.46 43.02
C ILE A 314 50.51 -23.59 44.48
#